data_AF-A0AAV8D7Z0-F1
#
_entry.id   AF-A0AAV8D7Z0-F1
#
_cell.length_a   1.000
_cell.length_b   1.000
_cell.length_c   1.000
_cell.angle_alpha   90.00
_cell.angle_beta   90.00
_cell.angle_gamma   90.00
#
_symmetry.space_group_name_H-M   'P 1'
#
loop_
_entity.id
_entity.type
_entity.pdbx_description
1 polymer ?
#
loop_
_entity_poly.entity_id
_entity_poly.type
_entity_poly.pdbx_seq_one_letter_code
_entity_poly.pdbx_strand_id
1 'polypeptide(L)'
;MAVVLRPFLSPFLSSSHKALRWKATTATLFKHSKASASGVQKSKSKSKPKALVMEKRRTRSGVEVDLGLLRRYNNNTPHLPVLLCEVLRCFQPLSLRSFVDCTLGAGSHSCAVIEGHEEMELYVGMDVDPVAHKLALPRIHDLVSNRSPKLKTYTQLTNFKNIKRVLHAIEIKDDSLGVSTGVDGIFIDLGVSSMQVDCSKRGFSVLQDGPLDMRMDSQGSLKAEDILNSWPEDEIGRILRDFGEESNWMYLQKQIVTAHASRPFNSTGQLLKLIRKNTTLSQGRKGWMKTATRVFQALRIAVNQELETLEDSLYSCFDCLAPGGRLAVISFHSLEDRIVKQTFLHLVNHGGRPNVNQHEDNDHHCKEDISEVEVEGDGETWFKDRVHGMYGTIMTKRPITPSLEEETFNPRCRSAKLRVLQKPSGPR
;
A
#
# COMPACT_ATOMS: atom_id res chain seq x y z
N MET A 1 60.46 25.37 -3.66
CA MET A 1 60.26 23.99 -3.19
C MET A 1 58.77 23.71 -3.18
N ALA A 2 58.27 23.05 -4.23
CA ALA A 2 56.85 22.77 -4.43
C ALA A 2 56.54 21.36 -3.89
N VAL A 3 55.56 21.25 -2.99
CA VAL A 3 55.10 19.98 -2.44
C VAL A 3 53.92 19.49 -3.28
N VAL A 4 54.13 18.33 -3.90
CA VAL A 4 53.17 17.60 -4.74
C VAL A 4 52.20 16.84 -3.84
N LEU A 5 50.91 17.15 -3.92
CA LEU A 5 49.82 16.35 -3.34
C LEU A 5 49.30 15.39 -4.41
N ARG A 6 49.46 14.08 -4.17
CA ARG A 6 48.75 13.00 -4.89
C ARG A 6 47.49 12.62 -4.12
N PRO A 7 46.35 12.36 -4.78
CA PRO A 7 45.14 11.88 -4.13
C PRO A 7 45.20 10.36 -3.89
N PHE A 8 44.85 9.95 -2.67
CA PHE A 8 44.61 8.56 -2.31
C PHE A 8 43.24 8.11 -2.84
N LEU A 9 43.27 7.14 -3.75
CA LEU A 9 42.12 6.32 -4.14
C LEU A 9 41.92 5.25 -3.06
N SER A 10 40.71 5.14 -2.50
CA SER A 10 40.27 3.97 -1.74
C SER A 10 39.30 3.13 -2.58
N PRO A 11 39.33 1.79 -2.47
CA PRO A 11 38.59 0.92 -3.36
C PRO A 11 37.16 0.66 -2.86
N PHE A 12 36.23 0.64 -3.81
CA PHE A 12 34.85 0.21 -3.66
C PHE A 12 34.77 -1.20 -3.07
N LEU A 13 34.10 -1.34 -1.93
CA LEU A 13 33.63 -2.62 -1.41
C LEU A 13 32.39 -3.05 -2.19
N SER A 14 32.56 -4.15 -2.93
CA SER A 14 31.53 -5.01 -3.48
C SER A 14 30.58 -5.47 -2.35
N SER A 15 29.32 -5.05 -2.41
CA SER A 15 28.24 -5.70 -1.66
C SER A 15 27.37 -6.48 -2.65
N SER A 16 27.46 -7.80 -2.53
CA SER A 16 26.71 -8.77 -3.32
C SER A 16 25.22 -8.67 -3.03
N HIS A 17 24.46 -8.01 -3.90
CA HIS A 17 23.01 -8.16 -3.95
C HIS A 17 22.66 -9.59 -4.38
N LYS A 18 22.28 -10.45 -3.43
CA LYS A 18 21.69 -11.75 -3.73
C LYS A 18 20.28 -11.52 -4.28
N ALA A 19 20.13 -11.68 -5.58
CA ALA A 19 18.86 -11.66 -6.28
C ALA A 19 17.93 -12.78 -5.78
N LEU A 20 16.78 -12.43 -5.22
CA LEU A 20 15.66 -13.36 -5.06
C LEU A 20 15.12 -13.69 -6.47
N ARG A 21 15.52 -14.85 -6.99
CA ARG A 21 15.00 -15.40 -8.25
C ARG A 21 13.58 -15.93 -8.04
N TRP A 22 12.57 -15.20 -8.48
CA TRP A 22 11.26 -15.80 -8.77
C TRP A 22 11.36 -16.62 -10.06
N LYS A 23 11.29 -17.96 -9.92
CA LYS A 23 11.16 -18.87 -11.06
C LYS A 23 9.71 -18.77 -11.59
N ALA A 24 9.53 -18.11 -12.73
CA ALA A 24 8.30 -18.21 -13.51
C ALA A 24 8.29 -19.55 -14.25
N THR A 25 7.30 -20.40 -13.95
CA THR A 25 7.08 -21.69 -14.60
C THR A 25 6.73 -21.46 -16.07
N THR A 26 7.58 -21.96 -16.97
CA THR A 26 7.37 -21.95 -18.42
C THR A 26 6.17 -22.84 -18.80
N ALA A 27 5.14 -22.25 -19.38
CA ALA A 27 4.02 -23.00 -19.96
C ALA A 27 4.45 -23.60 -21.30
N THR A 28 4.64 -24.92 -21.33
CA THR A 28 4.97 -25.71 -22.52
C THR A 28 3.78 -25.71 -23.49
N LEU A 29 4.00 -25.22 -24.70
CA LEU A 29 3.05 -25.25 -25.83
C LEU A 29 2.88 -26.68 -26.34
N PHE A 30 1.75 -27.32 -26.04
CA PHE A 30 1.31 -28.53 -26.74
C PHE A 30 0.57 -28.15 -28.03
N LYS A 31 1.16 -28.53 -29.18
CA LYS A 31 0.50 -28.58 -30.48
C LYS A 31 -0.51 -29.72 -30.48
N HIS A 32 -1.78 -29.44 -30.78
CA HIS A 32 -2.72 -30.46 -31.23
C HIS A 32 -3.18 -30.21 -32.66
N SER A 33 -3.05 -31.28 -33.43
CA SER A 33 -3.38 -31.47 -34.84
C SER A 33 -4.87 -31.37 -35.12
N LYS A 34 -5.19 -30.86 -36.32
CA LYS A 34 -6.52 -30.89 -36.93
C LYS A 34 -6.97 -32.34 -37.19
N ALA A 35 -8.20 -32.65 -36.85
CA ALA A 35 -8.98 -33.71 -37.49
C ALA A 35 -10.44 -33.25 -37.62
N SER A 36 -10.95 -33.36 -38.85
CA SER A 36 -12.29 -33.05 -39.29
C SER A 36 -13.26 -34.17 -38.96
N ALA A 37 -14.46 -33.86 -38.46
CA ALA A 37 -15.65 -34.64 -38.74
C ALA A 37 -16.94 -33.82 -38.54
N SER A 38 -17.88 -34.10 -39.43
CA SER A 38 -19.18 -33.50 -39.71
C SER A 38 -20.20 -33.48 -38.57
N GLY A 39 -20.95 -32.37 -38.51
CA GLY A 39 -22.42 -32.32 -38.48
C GLY A 39 -23.18 -32.94 -37.30
N VAL A 40 -23.86 -32.11 -36.52
CA VAL A 40 -25.28 -32.24 -36.14
C VAL A 40 -25.71 -30.91 -35.47
N GLN A 41 -26.78 -30.30 -36.00
CA GLN A 41 -27.42 -29.11 -35.45
C GLN A 41 -28.12 -29.43 -34.13
N LYS A 42 -27.84 -28.69 -33.05
CA LYS A 42 -28.77 -28.53 -31.92
C LYS A 42 -28.72 -27.10 -31.34
N SER A 43 -29.89 -26.47 -31.46
CA SER A 43 -30.48 -25.32 -30.76
C SER A 43 -29.66 -24.49 -29.76
N LYS A 44 -29.68 -23.18 -30.02
CA LYS A 44 -29.25 -22.03 -29.20
C LYS A 44 -29.53 -22.17 -27.69
N SER A 45 -28.48 -22.21 -26.86
CA SER A 45 -28.54 -21.78 -25.46
C SER A 45 -27.74 -20.49 -25.28
N LYS A 46 -28.41 -19.44 -24.80
CA LYS A 46 -27.87 -18.09 -24.57
C LYS A 46 -26.59 -18.14 -23.72
N SER A 47 -25.48 -17.66 -24.28
CA SER A 47 -24.23 -17.40 -23.58
C SER A 47 -24.41 -16.28 -22.56
N LYS A 48 -24.23 -16.57 -21.27
CA LYS A 48 -24.03 -15.54 -20.24
C LYS A 48 -22.70 -14.81 -20.50
N PRO A 49 -22.64 -13.48 -20.39
CA PRO A 49 -21.39 -12.75 -20.62
C PRO A 49 -20.40 -13.01 -19.48
N LYS A 50 -19.14 -13.30 -19.84
CA LYS A 50 -17.99 -13.49 -18.94
C LYS A 50 -17.72 -12.31 -17.98
N ALA A 51 -18.38 -11.17 -18.16
CA ALA A 51 -18.25 -9.99 -17.30
C ALA A 51 -18.86 -10.16 -15.89
N LEU A 52 -19.88 -11.00 -15.72
CA LEU A 52 -20.57 -11.17 -14.42
C LEU A 52 -19.82 -12.07 -13.42
N VAL A 53 -18.71 -12.70 -13.82
CA VAL A 53 -17.99 -13.68 -12.97
C VAL A 53 -16.80 -13.05 -12.22
N MET A 54 -16.31 -11.88 -12.64
CA MET A 54 -15.22 -11.18 -11.93
C MET A 54 -15.68 -10.39 -10.69
N GLU A 55 -16.98 -10.11 -10.58
CA GLU A 55 -17.54 -9.31 -9.47
C GLU A 55 -17.64 -10.09 -8.15
N LYS A 56 -17.59 -11.44 -8.20
CA LYS A 56 -17.74 -12.32 -7.02
C LYS A 56 -16.56 -12.32 -6.04
N ARG A 57 -15.48 -11.55 -6.29
CA ARG A 57 -14.24 -11.59 -5.48
C ARG A 57 -14.07 -10.42 -4.51
N ARG A 58 -14.96 -9.43 -4.52
CA ARG A 58 -14.85 -8.22 -3.68
C ARG A 58 -16.12 -8.03 -2.88
N THR A 59 -15.99 -7.58 -1.63
CA THR A 59 -17.14 -7.16 -0.83
C THR A 59 -17.22 -5.65 -0.95
N ARG A 60 -18.07 -5.16 -1.86
CA ARG A 60 -18.33 -3.72 -1.95
C ARG A 60 -18.94 -3.26 -0.63
N SER A 61 -18.51 -2.10 -0.15
CA SER A 61 -19.03 -1.51 1.06
C SER A 61 -20.54 -1.27 0.91
N GLY A 62 -21.29 -1.73 1.92
CA GLY A 62 -22.68 -1.37 2.13
C GLY A 62 -22.85 -0.25 3.16
N VAL A 63 -21.75 0.41 3.56
CA VAL A 63 -21.81 1.56 4.45
C VAL A 63 -22.36 2.74 3.65
N GLU A 64 -23.41 3.36 4.17
CA GLU A 64 -23.94 4.60 3.60
C GLU A 64 -22.88 5.69 3.70
N VAL A 65 -22.68 6.42 2.61
CA VAL A 65 -21.72 7.51 2.58
C VAL A 65 -22.26 8.68 3.39
N ASP A 66 -21.60 9.00 4.50
CA ASP A 66 -21.86 10.25 5.21
C ASP A 66 -21.07 11.40 4.57
N LEU A 67 -21.70 12.08 3.61
CA LEU A 67 -21.12 13.27 2.96
C LEU A 67 -20.87 14.41 3.95
N GLY A 68 -21.65 14.52 5.03
CA GLY A 68 -21.47 15.53 6.07
C GLY A 68 -20.20 15.28 6.86
N LEU A 69 -19.97 14.03 7.26
CA LEU A 69 -18.75 13.56 7.93
C LEU A 69 -17.54 13.74 7.02
N LEU A 70 -17.62 13.29 5.77
CA LEU A 70 -16.54 13.45 4.80
C LEU A 70 -16.19 14.92 4.59
N ARG A 71 -17.18 15.81 4.49
CA ARG A 71 -16.94 17.26 4.38
C ARG A 71 -16.35 17.86 5.65
N ARG A 72 -16.77 17.41 6.83
CA ARG A 72 -16.21 17.87 8.13
C ARG A 72 -14.71 17.60 8.21
N TYR A 73 -14.28 16.42 7.79
CA TYR A 73 -12.86 16.05 7.80
C TYR A 73 -12.10 16.43 6.52
N ASN A 74 -12.80 16.98 5.52
CA ASN A 74 -12.23 17.56 4.32
C ASN A 74 -11.94 19.05 4.53
N ASN A 75 -10.67 19.42 4.58
CA ASN A 75 -10.23 20.77 4.94
C ASN A 75 -10.28 21.75 3.76
N ASN A 76 -11.44 21.85 3.08
CA ASN A 76 -11.55 22.51 1.76
C ASN A 76 -10.52 22.02 0.72
N THR A 77 -9.92 20.86 0.97
CA THR A 77 -9.06 20.19 0.01
C THR A 77 -9.94 19.55 -1.07
N PRO A 78 -9.46 19.44 -2.31
CA PRO A 78 -10.26 18.83 -3.37
C PRO A 78 -10.57 17.33 -3.15
N HIS A 79 -9.98 16.70 -2.13
CA HIS A 79 -9.97 15.24 -1.98
C HIS A 79 -10.44 14.78 -0.61
N LEU A 80 -11.32 13.79 -0.62
CA LEU A 80 -11.88 13.18 0.57
C LEU A 80 -11.02 12.01 1.07
N PRO A 81 -10.99 11.75 2.39
CA PRO A 81 -10.36 10.54 2.93
C PRO A 81 -11.07 9.30 2.37
N VAL A 82 -10.26 8.34 1.93
CA VAL A 82 -10.74 7.10 1.29
C VAL A 82 -11.26 6.15 2.37
N LEU A 83 -12.45 5.57 2.15
CA LEU A 83 -13.04 4.57 3.05
C LEU A 83 -13.13 5.05 4.52
N LEU A 84 -13.37 6.34 4.76
CA LEU A 84 -13.35 6.92 6.11
C LEU A 84 -14.34 6.21 7.05
N CYS A 85 -15.56 5.99 6.59
CA CYS A 85 -16.62 5.40 7.41
C CYS A 85 -16.29 3.95 7.77
N GLU A 86 -15.70 3.21 6.82
CA GLU A 86 -15.25 1.84 7.03
C GLU A 86 -14.10 1.79 8.03
N VAL A 87 -13.12 2.70 7.94
CA VAL A 87 -12.01 2.80 8.89
C VAL A 87 -12.54 3.05 10.31
N LEU A 88 -13.48 3.98 10.49
CA LEU A 88 -14.09 4.23 11.80
C LEU A 88 -14.80 2.99 12.34
N ARG A 89 -15.56 2.28 11.50
CA ARG A 89 -16.22 1.02 11.90
C ARG A 89 -15.24 -0.09 12.26
N CYS A 90 -14.03 -0.10 11.71
CA CYS A 90 -13.01 -1.07 12.10
C CYS A 90 -12.59 -0.91 13.56
N PHE A 91 -12.60 0.30 14.10
CA PHE A 91 -12.09 0.58 15.45
C PHE A 91 -13.20 0.84 16.47
N GLN A 92 -14.40 1.23 16.04
CA GLN A 92 -15.56 1.52 16.89
C GLN A 92 -15.85 0.45 17.97
N PRO A 93 -15.73 -0.87 17.72
CA PRO A 93 -16.00 -1.89 18.75
C PRO A 93 -14.91 -2.01 19.83
N LEU A 94 -13.73 -1.43 19.62
CA LEU A 94 -12.63 -1.47 20.57
C LEU A 94 -12.71 -0.29 21.54
N SER A 95 -12.27 -0.51 22.78
CA SER A 95 -11.87 0.60 23.65
C SER A 95 -10.49 1.07 23.18
N LEU A 96 -10.47 2.12 22.35
CA LEU A 96 -9.28 2.52 21.60
C LEU A 96 -8.44 3.52 22.42
N ARG A 97 -7.83 3.06 23.51
CA ARG A 97 -6.99 3.91 24.39
C ARG A 97 -5.71 4.36 23.69
N SER A 98 -5.23 3.58 22.71
CA SER A 98 -4.02 3.88 21.95
C SER A 98 -4.21 3.65 20.44
N PHE A 99 -3.82 4.64 19.64
CA PHE A 99 -3.96 4.58 18.18
C PHE A 99 -2.71 5.08 17.46
N VAL A 100 -2.27 4.33 16.46
CA VAL A 100 -1.11 4.67 15.60
C VAL A 100 -1.56 4.83 14.15
N ASP A 101 -1.43 6.03 13.60
CA ASP A 101 -1.55 6.29 12.17
C ASP A 101 -0.16 6.28 11.53
N CYS A 102 0.13 5.25 10.75
CA CYS A 102 1.43 5.04 10.10
C CYS A 102 1.63 5.92 8.85
N THR A 103 0.59 6.59 8.39
CA THR A 103 0.53 7.32 7.11
C THR A 103 -0.32 8.58 7.29
N LEU A 104 0.13 9.43 8.22
CA LEU A 104 -0.61 10.59 8.74
C LEU A 104 -1.27 11.43 7.64
N GLY A 105 -0.54 11.68 6.54
CA GLY A 105 -1.03 12.53 5.45
C GLY A 105 -1.48 13.90 5.97
N ALA A 106 -2.68 14.33 5.57
CA ALA A 106 -3.26 15.60 6.03
C ALA A 106 -4.02 15.48 7.37
N GLY A 107 -3.94 14.32 8.04
CA GLY A 107 -4.56 14.03 9.33
C GLY A 107 -6.05 13.73 9.29
N SER A 108 -6.68 13.54 8.13
CA SER A 108 -8.14 13.38 8.04
C SER A 108 -8.67 12.12 8.73
N HIS A 109 -8.04 10.95 8.51
CA HIS A 109 -8.42 9.73 9.25
C HIS A 109 -8.07 9.84 10.73
N SER A 110 -6.87 10.32 11.04
CA SER A 110 -6.44 10.58 12.41
C SER A 110 -7.41 11.45 13.20
N CYS A 111 -7.81 12.61 12.68
CA CYS A 111 -8.78 13.49 13.34
C CYS A 111 -10.12 12.79 13.58
N ALA A 112 -10.61 12.01 12.60
CA ALA A 112 -11.88 11.31 12.73
C ALA A 112 -11.83 10.19 13.77
N VAL A 113 -10.75 9.42 13.81
CA VAL A 113 -10.56 8.35 14.79
C VAL A 113 -10.38 8.96 16.19
N ILE A 114 -9.60 10.03 16.32
CA ILE A 114 -9.48 10.76 17.58
C ILE A 114 -10.87 11.21 18.03
N GLU A 115 -11.61 11.99 17.23
CA GLU A 115 -12.95 12.50 17.58
C GLU A 115 -13.95 11.39 17.96
N GLY A 116 -13.88 10.22 17.32
CA GLY A 116 -14.75 9.08 17.60
C GLY A 116 -14.45 8.29 18.88
N HIS A 117 -13.31 8.52 19.52
CA HIS A 117 -12.85 7.76 20.69
C HIS A 117 -12.45 8.71 21.84
N GLU A 118 -13.41 9.05 22.68
CA GLU A 118 -13.23 9.96 23.83
C GLU A 118 -12.26 9.41 24.88
N GLU A 119 -12.19 8.08 24.99
CA GLU A 119 -11.36 7.30 25.91
C GLU A 119 -9.88 7.23 25.52
N MET A 120 -9.51 7.73 24.33
CA MET A 120 -8.14 7.69 23.84
C MET A 120 -7.17 8.46 24.77
N GLU A 121 -6.06 7.82 25.12
CA GLU A 121 -4.98 8.36 25.96
C GLU A 121 -3.68 8.56 25.20
N LEU A 122 -3.45 7.77 24.14
CA LEU A 122 -2.26 7.86 23.30
C LEU A 122 -2.63 7.89 21.82
N TYR A 123 -2.16 8.93 21.13
CA TYR A 123 -2.17 9.00 19.68
C TYR A 123 -0.74 9.17 19.14
N VAL A 124 -0.40 8.39 18.11
CA VAL A 124 0.88 8.48 17.41
C VAL A 124 0.65 8.62 15.90
N GLY A 125 1.10 9.72 15.30
CA GLY A 125 1.09 9.95 13.86
C GLY A 125 2.49 9.84 13.25
N MET A 126 2.64 9.10 12.15
CA MET A 126 3.90 8.94 11.44
C MET A 126 3.72 9.28 9.96
N ASP A 127 4.70 9.97 9.39
CA ASP A 127 4.79 10.19 7.94
C ASP A 127 6.23 10.50 7.57
N VAL A 128 6.62 10.18 6.33
CA VAL A 128 7.92 10.56 5.78
C VAL A 128 7.94 11.96 5.19
N ASP A 129 6.77 12.50 4.86
CA ASP A 129 6.63 13.78 4.16
C ASP A 129 6.49 14.95 5.14
N PRO A 130 7.42 15.93 5.17
CA PRO A 130 7.29 17.10 6.02
C PRO A 130 6.04 17.94 5.72
N VAL A 131 5.52 17.88 4.50
CA VAL A 131 4.29 18.61 4.12
C VAL A 131 3.07 17.99 4.80
N ALA A 132 3.03 16.67 4.95
CA ALA A 132 1.96 15.98 5.67
C ALA A 132 1.87 16.49 7.11
N HIS A 133 3.02 16.52 7.82
CA HIS A 133 3.10 17.06 9.19
C HIS A 133 2.64 18.52 9.28
N LYS A 134 3.06 19.38 8.34
CA LYS A 134 2.64 20.79 8.32
C LYS A 134 1.12 20.97 8.20
N LEU A 135 0.43 20.05 7.51
CA LEU A 135 -1.02 20.11 7.33
C LEU A 135 -1.77 19.44 8.49
N ALA A 136 -1.26 18.33 9.02
CA ALA A 136 -1.94 17.56 10.07
C ALA A 136 -1.80 18.18 11.46
N LEU A 137 -0.62 18.72 11.79
CA LEU A 137 -0.30 19.18 13.15
C LEU A 137 -1.27 20.23 13.71
N PRO A 138 -1.58 21.35 12.99
CA PRO A 138 -2.52 22.34 13.51
C PRO A 138 -3.89 21.74 13.78
N ARG A 139 -4.36 20.83 12.92
CA ARG A 139 -5.68 20.20 13.05
C ARG A 139 -5.76 19.29 14.26
N ILE A 140 -4.73 18.47 14.47
CA ILE A 140 -4.64 17.58 15.63
C ILE A 140 -4.52 18.42 16.91
N HIS A 141 -3.71 19.47 16.90
CA HIS A 141 -3.58 20.38 18.03
C HIS A 141 -4.91 21.04 18.39
N ASP A 142 -5.64 21.60 17.42
CA ASP A 142 -6.93 22.26 17.65
C ASP A 142 -7.98 21.26 18.15
N LEU A 143 -7.99 20.04 17.61
CA LEU A 143 -8.88 18.97 18.06
C LEU A 143 -8.59 18.56 19.51
N VAL A 144 -7.32 18.37 19.86
CA VAL A 144 -6.88 17.93 21.19
C VAL A 144 -7.06 19.04 22.23
N SER A 145 -6.84 20.30 21.85
CA SER A 145 -7.00 21.46 22.75
C SER A 145 -8.44 21.61 23.26
N ASN A 146 -9.42 21.12 22.48
CA ASN A 146 -10.83 21.11 22.85
C ASN A 146 -11.26 19.85 23.62
N ARG A 147 -10.32 18.96 23.97
CA ARG A 147 -10.59 17.67 24.63
C ARG A 147 -10.02 17.58 26.04
N SER A 148 -10.39 16.50 26.72
CA SER A 148 -9.82 16.11 28.01
C SER A 148 -8.28 16.11 27.96
N PRO A 149 -7.59 16.66 28.97
CA PRO A 149 -6.13 16.79 29.02
C PRO A 149 -5.38 15.44 29.11
N LYS A 150 -6.09 14.32 29.06
CA LYS A 150 -5.53 12.96 29.16
C LYS A 150 -4.89 12.46 27.87
N LEU A 151 -5.32 12.94 26.71
CA LEU A 151 -4.81 12.48 25.41
C LEU A 151 -3.41 13.05 25.15
N LYS A 152 -2.41 12.17 25.12
CA LYS A 152 -1.03 12.51 24.69
C LYS A 152 -0.86 12.22 23.22
N THR A 153 -0.33 13.20 22.49
CA THR A 153 -0.13 13.11 21.04
C THR A 153 1.35 13.19 20.69
N TYR A 154 1.79 12.28 19.82
CA TYR A 154 3.15 12.27 19.28
C TYR A 154 3.09 12.20 17.76
N THR A 155 3.80 13.10 17.08
CA THR A 155 3.96 13.04 15.62
C THR A 155 5.42 12.91 15.25
N GLN A 156 5.77 11.92 14.43
CA GLN A 156 7.15 11.63 14.05
C GLN A 156 7.33 11.70 12.53
N LEU A 157 8.32 12.50 12.09
CA LEU A 157 8.76 12.53 10.69
C LEU A 157 9.66 11.32 10.42
N THR A 158 9.04 10.16 10.22
CA THR A 158 9.76 8.90 9.99
C THR A 158 8.87 7.89 9.27
N ASN A 159 9.52 6.97 8.57
CA ASN A 159 8.82 5.89 7.89
C ASN A 159 8.21 4.90 8.90
N PHE A 160 7.01 4.38 8.61
CA PHE A 160 6.29 3.44 9.45
C PHE A 160 7.06 2.14 9.75
N LYS A 161 8.07 1.77 8.96
CA LYS A 161 9.00 0.68 9.31
C LYS A 161 9.67 0.85 10.67
N ASN A 162 9.74 2.09 11.16
CA ASN A 162 10.33 2.43 12.46
C ASN A 162 9.31 2.39 13.61
N ILE A 163 8.09 1.87 13.42
CA ILE A 163 7.02 1.87 14.44
C ILE A 163 7.50 1.33 15.79
N LYS A 164 8.22 0.20 15.81
CA LYS A 164 8.79 -0.38 17.03
C LYS A 164 9.70 0.60 17.78
N ARG A 165 10.60 1.27 17.05
CA ARG A 165 11.52 2.26 17.62
C ARG A 165 10.79 3.48 18.15
N VAL A 166 9.75 3.93 17.46
CA VAL A 166 8.93 5.08 17.88
C VAL A 166 8.18 4.76 19.16
N LEU A 167 7.49 3.61 19.21
CA LEU A 167 6.73 3.19 20.37
C LEU A 167 7.62 2.98 21.60
N HIS A 168 8.76 2.29 21.44
CA HIS A 168 9.75 2.13 22.52
C HIS A 168 10.31 3.47 23.03
N ALA A 169 10.52 4.45 22.14
CA ALA A 169 10.96 5.78 22.56
C ALA A 169 9.88 6.57 23.32
N ILE A 170 8.60 6.28 23.06
CA ILE A 170 7.47 6.87 23.80
C ILE A 170 7.36 6.20 25.18
N GLU A 171 7.46 4.86 25.23
CA GLU A 171 7.47 4.08 26.46
C GLU A 171 8.55 4.55 27.44
N ILE A 172 9.79 4.75 26.97
CA ILE A 172 10.88 5.29 27.81
C ILE A 172 10.53 6.66 28.40
N LYS A 173 9.80 7.49 27.65
CA LYS A 173 9.41 8.83 28.12
C LYS A 173 8.27 8.76 29.12
N ASP A 174 7.39 7.77 28.98
CA ASP A 174 6.19 7.64 29.79
C ASP A 174 5.64 6.21 29.77
N ASP A 175 6.06 5.42 30.75
CA ASP A 175 5.64 4.03 30.95
C ASP A 175 4.14 3.91 31.31
N SER A 176 3.52 4.97 31.84
CA SER A 176 2.10 4.95 32.25
C SER A 176 1.12 4.82 31.08
N LEU A 177 1.60 5.02 29.84
CA LEU A 177 0.80 4.87 28.63
C LEU A 177 0.59 3.42 28.19
N GLY A 178 1.21 2.44 28.88
CA GLY A 178 0.95 1.02 28.64
C GLY A 178 1.44 0.48 27.29
N VAL A 179 2.32 1.20 26.59
CA VAL A 179 2.85 0.83 25.27
C VAL A 179 3.55 -0.54 25.29
N SER A 180 4.12 -0.94 26.44
CA SER A 180 4.72 -2.25 26.68
C SER A 180 3.74 -3.43 26.46
N THR A 181 2.45 -3.19 26.67
CA THR A 181 1.38 -4.17 26.43
C THR A 181 0.88 -4.20 24.98
N GLY A 182 1.39 -3.28 24.15
CA GLY A 182 0.98 -3.07 22.76
C GLY A 182 -0.01 -1.91 22.61
N VAL A 183 -0.40 -1.62 21.37
CA VAL A 183 -1.39 -0.59 21.01
C VAL A 183 -2.69 -1.20 20.49
N ASP A 184 -3.81 -0.53 20.74
CA ASP A 184 -5.16 -1.05 20.46
C ASP A 184 -5.48 -1.00 18.96
N GLY A 185 -5.01 0.04 18.27
CA GLY A 185 -5.24 0.20 16.83
C GLY A 185 -4.03 0.72 16.08
N ILE A 186 -3.78 0.13 14.91
CA ILE A 186 -2.80 0.61 13.94
C ILE A 186 -3.49 0.76 12.59
N PHE A 187 -3.28 1.90 11.93
CA PHE A 187 -3.82 2.21 10.63
C PHE A 187 -2.71 2.54 9.61
N ILE A 188 -2.87 2.03 8.38
CA ILE A 188 -1.98 2.30 7.25
C ILE A 188 -2.82 2.58 6.00
N ASP A 189 -2.72 3.78 5.44
CA ASP A 189 -3.28 4.22 4.15
C ASP A 189 -2.16 4.32 3.10
N LEU A 190 -2.00 3.28 2.29
CA LEU A 190 -0.85 3.17 1.37
C LEU A 190 -0.96 4.12 0.18
N GLY A 191 0.15 4.24 -0.57
CA GLY A 191 0.19 5.01 -1.80
C GLY A 191 0.51 6.49 -1.60
N VAL A 192 0.01 7.34 -2.50
CA VAL A 192 0.37 8.76 -2.57
C VAL A 192 -0.75 9.65 -2.09
N SER A 193 -0.39 10.65 -1.30
CA SER A 193 -1.30 11.68 -0.84
C SER A 193 -1.60 12.70 -1.95
N SER A 194 -2.75 13.36 -1.88
CA SER A 194 -3.11 14.36 -2.88
C SER A 194 -2.12 15.52 -2.93
N MET A 195 -1.61 15.96 -1.78
CA MET A 195 -0.59 17.02 -1.71
C MET A 195 0.69 16.67 -2.49
N GLN A 196 1.01 15.38 -2.65
CA GLN A 196 2.13 14.92 -3.47
C GLN A 196 1.80 14.92 -4.97
N VAL A 197 0.58 14.51 -5.34
CA VAL A 197 0.14 14.44 -6.74
C VAL A 197 -0.20 15.82 -7.31
N ASP A 198 -0.81 16.68 -6.52
CA ASP A 198 -1.24 18.03 -6.90
C ASP A 198 -0.07 19.02 -6.96
N CYS A 199 1.03 18.72 -6.27
CA CYS A 199 2.26 19.49 -6.34
C CYS A 199 3.15 18.98 -7.49
N SER A 200 3.04 19.60 -8.68
CA SER A 200 3.82 19.22 -9.86
C SER A 200 5.33 19.13 -9.61
N LYS A 201 5.88 19.98 -8.73
CA LYS A 201 7.30 19.98 -8.33
C LYS A 201 7.78 18.66 -7.71
N ARG A 202 6.87 17.82 -7.22
CA ARG A 202 7.18 16.50 -6.62
C ARG A 202 7.29 15.38 -7.66
N GLY A 203 6.80 15.59 -8.88
CA GLY A 203 6.98 14.62 -9.97
C GLY A 203 6.04 13.41 -9.97
N PHE A 204 5.01 13.38 -9.12
CA PHE A 204 4.04 12.25 -9.10
C PHE A 204 2.92 12.39 -10.14
N SER A 205 2.69 13.58 -10.67
CA SER A 205 1.56 13.84 -11.56
C SER A 205 1.80 13.32 -12.98
N VAL A 206 0.83 12.57 -13.50
CA VAL A 206 0.76 12.21 -14.93
C VAL A 206 0.06 13.28 -15.78
N LEU A 207 -0.48 14.34 -15.15
CA LEU A 207 -1.26 15.39 -15.79
C LEU A 207 -0.50 16.71 -15.88
N GLN A 208 0.30 17.03 -14.87
CA GLN A 208 1.09 18.27 -14.79
C GLN A 208 2.58 17.94 -14.93
N ASP A 209 3.29 18.70 -15.79
CA ASP A 209 4.73 18.56 -15.96
C ASP A 209 5.48 19.09 -14.72
N GLY A 210 6.57 18.42 -14.37
CA GLY A 210 7.43 18.75 -13.25
C GLY A 210 8.70 17.92 -13.24
N PRO A 211 9.62 18.14 -12.27
CA PRO A 211 10.84 17.37 -12.14
C PRO A 211 10.55 15.88 -11.99
N LEU A 212 11.39 15.02 -12.55
CA LEU A 212 11.25 13.57 -12.42
C LEU A 212 11.85 13.09 -11.08
N ASP A 213 11.21 13.47 -9.97
CA ASP A 213 11.68 13.22 -8.61
C ASP A 213 11.02 11.97 -7.98
N MET A 214 9.71 12.04 -7.68
CA MET A 214 8.90 10.98 -7.07
C MET A 214 9.33 10.50 -5.67
N ARG A 215 10.22 11.20 -4.97
CA ARG A 215 10.51 10.89 -3.57
C ARG A 215 9.39 11.38 -2.64
N MET A 216 8.90 10.49 -1.78
CA MET A 216 7.98 10.82 -0.69
C MET A 216 8.72 11.56 0.43
N ASP A 217 9.92 11.08 0.78
CA ASP A 217 10.87 11.79 1.63
C ASP A 217 11.79 12.68 0.77
N SER A 218 11.72 13.99 0.96
CA SER A 218 12.58 14.93 0.21
C SER A 218 14.08 14.75 0.48
N GLN A 219 14.45 14.07 1.58
CA GLN A 219 15.83 13.72 1.93
C GLN A 219 16.29 12.37 1.36
N GLY A 220 15.42 11.62 0.69
CA GLY A 220 15.76 10.34 0.06
C GLY A 220 16.85 10.51 -1.01
N SER A 221 17.74 9.54 -1.16
CA SER A 221 18.92 9.66 -2.03
C SER A 221 18.67 9.36 -3.51
N LEU A 222 17.60 8.64 -3.84
CA LEU A 222 17.31 8.16 -5.18
C LEU A 222 16.08 8.88 -5.74
N LYS A 223 16.19 9.49 -6.91
CA LYS A 223 15.06 10.04 -7.66
C LYS A 223 14.68 9.15 -8.84
N ALA A 224 13.49 9.38 -9.40
CA ALA A 224 13.05 8.70 -10.61
C ALA A 224 13.93 9.03 -11.83
N GLU A 225 14.51 10.24 -11.91
CA GLU A 225 15.48 10.59 -12.96
C GLU A 225 16.76 9.74 -12.89
N ASP A 226 17.26 9.46 -11.68
CA ASP A 226 18.47 8.65 -11.48
C ASP A 226 18.25 7.23 -12.00
N ILE A 227 17.06 6.66 -11.77
CA ILE A 227 16.67 5.35 -12.27
C ILE A 227 16.71 5.33 -13.80
N LEU A 228 15.99 6.24 -14.46
CA LEU A 228 15.87 6.20 -15.92
C LEU A 228 17.17 6.54 -16.66
N ASN A 229 18.04 7.34 -16.05
CA ASN A 229 19.27 7.83 -16.66
C ASN A 229 20.49 6.94 -16.34
N SER A 230 20.48 6.20 -15.23
CA SER A 230 21.70 5.53 -14.73
C SER A 230 21.54 4.04 -14.45
N TRP A 231 20.31 3.52 -14.33
CA TRP A 231 20.15 2.08 -14.06
C TRP A 231 20.40 1.23 -15.32
N PRO A 232 20.91 0.00 -15.14
CA PRO A 232 20.99 -1.00 -16.21
C PRO A 232 19.64 -1.25 -16.89
N GLU A 233 19.65 -1.56 -18.20
CA GLU A 233 18.44 -1.80 -19.00
C GLU A 233 17.56 -2.90 -18.39
N ASP A 234 18.17 -3.98 -17.91
CA ASP A 234 17.49 -5.11 -17.30
C ASP A 234 16.81 -4.74 -15.98
N GLU A 235 17.42 -3.87 -15.18
CA GLU A 235 16.80 -3.32 -13.96
C GLU A 235 15.62 -2.39 -14.28
N ILE A 236 15.71 -1.55 -15.31
CA ILE A 236 14.57 -0.76 -15.79
C ILE A 236 13.45 -1.69 -16.26
N GLY A 237 13.79 -2.72 -17.05
CA GLY A 237 12.84 -3.75 -17.48
C GLY A 237 12.16 -4.45 -16.30
N ARG A 238 12.94 -4.81 -15.28
CA ARG A 238 12.46 -5.47 -14.06
C ARG A 238 11.43 -4.62 -13.35
N ILE A 239 11.70 -3.34 -13.06
CA ILE A 239 10.72 -2.50 -12.34
C ILE A 239 9.46 -2.27 -13.16
N LEU A 240 9.56 -2.09 -14.49
CA LEU A 240 8.39 -1.92 -15.35
C LEU A 240 7.50 -3.18 -15.36
N ARG A 241 8.12 -4.36 -15.38
CA ARG A 241 7.43 -5.64 -15.34
C ARG A 241 6.82 -5.93 -13.98
N ASP A 242 7.63 -5.85 -12.92
CA ASP A 242 7.29 -6.36 -11.59
C ASP A 242 6.54 -5.34 -10.76
N PHE A 243 6.95 -4.06 -10.80
CA PHE A 243 6.31 -2.98 -10.04
C PHE A 243 5.21 -2.27 -10.83
N GLY A 244 5.36 -2.19 -12.15
CA GLY A 244 4.36 -1.60 -13.04
C GLY A 244 3.28 -2.57 -13.52
N GLU A 245 3.52 -3.88 -13.44
CA GLU A 245 2.68 -4.91 -14.10
C GLU A 245 2.42 -4.53 -15.60
N GLU A 246 3.40 -3.92 -16.28
CA GLU A 246 3.24 -3.42 -17.65
C GLU A 246 3.53 -4.52 -18.66
N SER A 247 2.52 -4.92 -19.44
CA SER A 247 2.61 -5.90 -20.51
C SER A 247 3.70 -5.63 -21.55
N ASN A 248 3.88 -4.37 -21.95
CA ASN A 248 4.80 -3.96 -23.01
C ASN A 248 6.17 -3.52 -22.44
N TRP A 249 6.54 -4.00 -21.26
CA TRP A 249 7.75 -3.59 -20.54
C TRP A 249 9.03 -3.76 -21.39
N MET A 250 9.19 -4.87 -22.12
CA MET A 250 10.36 -5.12 -22.97
C MET A 250 10.53 -4.10 -24.09
N TYR A 251 9.43 -3.60 -24.65
CA TYR A 251 9.49 -2.58 -25.68
C TYR A 251 9.78 -1.22 -25.04
N LEU A 252 9.08 -0.88 -23.95
CA LEU A 252 9.26 0.39 -23.26
C LEU A 252 10.66 0.56 -22.68
N GLN A 253 11.26 -0.50 -22.10
CA GLN A 253 12.63 -0.44 -21.57
C GLN A 253 13.62 -0.01 -22.68
N LYS A 254 13.52 -0.62 -23.87
CA LYS A 254 14.41 -0.34 -25.00
C LYS A 254 14.24 1.09 -25.47
N GLN A 255 13.00 1.57 -25.51
CA GLN A 255 12.68 2.93 -25.91
C GLN A 255 13.20 3.95 -24.90
N ILE A 256 13.07 3.66 -23.59
CA ILE A 256 13.61 4.49 -22.51
C ILE A 256 15.13 4.58 -22.62
N VAL A 257 15.82 3.44 -22.75
CA VAL A 257 17.28 3.40 -22.84
C VAL A 257 17.79 4.12 -24.08
N THR A 258 17.18 3.86 -25.23
CA THR A 258 17.51 4.57 -26.49
C THR A 258 17.29 6.07 -26.35
N ALA A 259 16.21 6.50 -25.69
CA ALA A 259 15.92 7.91 -25.51
C ALA A 259 16.91 8.59 -24.56
N HIS A 260 17.25 7.98 -23.42
CA HIS A 260 18.19 8.59 -22.48
C HIS A 260 19.58 8.78 -23.09
N ALA A 261 20.00 7.86 -23.97
CA ALA A 261 21.30 7.94 -24.64
C ALA A 261 21.41 9.19 -25.52
N SER A 262 20.28 9.66 -26.06
CA SER A 262 20.21 10.90 -26.84
C SER A 262 20.00 12.14 -25.97
N ARG A 263 19.19 12.02 -24.91
CA ARG A 263 18.81 13.13 -24.03
C ARG A 263 18.35 12.59 -22.67
N PRO A 264 19.02 12.95 -21.56
CA PRO A 264 18.61 12.56 -20.22
C PRO A 264 17.18 13.01 -19.88
N PHE A 265 16.47 12.20 -19.09
CA PHE A 265 15.17 12.55 -18.54
C PHE A 265 15.34 13.46 -17.33
N ASN A 266 14.69 14.62 -17.36
CA ASN A 266 14.69 15.60 -16.27
C ASN A 266 13.27 16.00 -15.84
N SER A 267 12.24 15.61 -16.61
CA SER A 267 10.85 15.98 -16.32
C SER A 267 9.87 14.85 -16.62
N THR A 268 8.74 14.84 -15.90
CA THR A 268 7.63 13.91 -16.10
C THR A 268 7.04 14.04 -17.50
N GLY A 269 6.98 15.25 -18.05
CA GLY A 269 6.51 15.53 -19.41
C GLY A 269 7.38 14.91 -20.50
N GLN A 270 8.70 14.80 -20.30
CA GLN A 270 9.59 14.10 -21.24
C GLN A 270 9.28 12.60 -21.27
N LEU A 271 9.11 11.99 -20.09
CA LEU A 271 8.73 10.60 -19.95
C LEU A 271 7.34 10.32 -20.56
N LEU A 272 6.35 11.18 -20.27
CA LEU A 272 5.00 11.06 -20.82
C LEU A 272 4.97 11.18 -22.35
N LYS A 273 5.77 12.08 -22.94
CA LYS A 273 5.93 12.19 -24.40
C LYS A 273 6.45 10.88 -25.01
N LEU A 274 7.45 10.26 -24.37
CA LEU A 274 7.98 8.97 -24.80
C LEU A 274 6.94 7.85 -24.70
N ILE A 275 6.24 7.74 -23.57
CA ILE A 275 5.19 6.73 -23.37
C ILE A 275 4.08 6.91 -24.41
N ARG A 276 3.64 8.14 -24.65
CA ARG A 276 2.60 8.45 -25.62
C ARG A 276 3.01 8.13 -27.06
N LYS A 277 4.27 8.37 -27.43
CA LYS A 277 4.83 7.98 -28.74
C LYS A 277 4.85 6.45 -28.94
N ASN A 278 5.03 5.71 -27.84
CA ASN A 278 5.29 4.27 -27.85
C ASN A 278 4.11 3.39 -27.46
N THR A 279 2.94 3.99 -27.17
CA THR A 279 1.71 3.23 -26.93
C THR A 279 0.88 3.18 -28.20
N THR A 280 0.57 1.97 -28.68
CA THR A 280 -0.17 1.75 -29.93
C THR A 280 -1.59 2.34 -29.89
N LEU A 281 -2.03 2.91 -31.02
CA LEU A 281 -3.36 3.50 -31.20
C LEU A 281 -4.53 2.52 -30.98
N SER A 282 -4.29 1.20 -31.06
CA SER A 282 -5.31 0.15 -30.90
C SER A 282 -5.98 0.13 -29.51
N GLN A 283 -5.41 0.80 -28.49
CA GLN A 283 -6.01 0.92 -27.16
C GLN A 283 -6.64 2.30 -26.87
N GLY A 284 -6.69 3.20 -27.86
CA GLY A 284 -7.29 4.53 -27.77
C GLY A 284 -6.66 5.47 -26.73
N ARG A 285 -7.32 6.62 -26.46
CA ARG A 285 -6.88 7.64 -25.47
C ARG A 285 -6.71 7.07 -24.06
N LYS A 286 -7.39 5.97 -23.74
CA LYS A 286 -7.33 5.25 -22.46
C LYS A 286 -6.10 4.33 -22.34
N GLY A 287 -5.48 3.92 -23.45
CA GLY A 287 -4.34 3.00 -23.45
C GLY A 287 -3.08 3.62 -22.88
N TRP A 288 -2.62 4.72 -23.47
CA TRP A 288 -1.37 5.39 -23.05
C TRP A 288 -1.43 5.93 -21.62
N MET A 289 -2.61 6.38 -21.15
CA MET A 289 -2.80 6.81 -19.76
C MET A 289 -2.59 5.64 -18.79
N LYS A 290 -3.08 4.43 -19.10
CA LYS A 290 -2.86 3.25 -18.26
C LYS A 290 -1.38 2.88 -18.21
N THR A 291 -0.70 2.91 -19.37
CA THR A 291 0.75 2.67 -19.43
C THR A 291 1.51 3.73 -18.63
N ALA A 292 1.15 5.01 -18.74
CA ALA A 292 1.73 6.08 -17.94
C ALA A 292 1.55 5.84 -16.43
N THR A 293 0.34 5.52 -15.98
CA THR A 293 0.08 5.20 -14.57
C THR A 293 0.93 4.03 -14.08
N ARG A 294 1.11 2.97 -14.88
CA ARG A 294 1.94 1.81 -14.53
C ARG A 294 3.43 2.13 -14.47
N VAL A 295 3.94 2.90 -15.44
CA VAL A 295 5.35 3.34 -15.44
C VAL A 295 5.63 4.25 -14.25
N PHE A 296 4.74 5.20 -13.95
CA PHE A 296 4.87 6.08 -12.80
C PHE A 296 4.77 5.30 -11.49
N GLN A 297 3.85 4.33 -11.39
CA GLN A 297 3.79 3.41 -10.25
C GLN A 297 5.10 2.62 -10.08
N ALA A 298 5.66 2.08 -11.16
CA ALA A 298 6.92 1.32 -11.11
C ALA A 298 8.08 2.17 -10.56
N LEU A 299 8.24 3.38 -11.08
CA LEU A 299 9.26 4.32 -10.64
C LEU A 299 9.04 4.73 -9.18
N ARG A 300 7.80 5.05 -8.82
CA ARG A 300 7.42 5.43 -7.45
C ARG A 300 7.80 4.34 -6.44
N ILE A 301 7.40 3.11 -6.73
CA ILE A 301 7.69 1.94 -5.91
C ILE A 301 9.21 1.74 -5.77
N ALA A 302 9.96 1.86 -6.86
CA ALA A 302 11.40 1.69 -6.86
C ALA A 302 12.13 2.80 -6.06
N VAL A 303 11.72 4.06 -6.25
CA VAL A 303 12.28 5.22 -5.54
C VAL A 303 12.07 5.12 -4.03
N ASN A 304 10.88 4.72 -3.60
CA ASN A 304 10.49 4.75 -2.19
C ASN A 304 10.59 3.39 -1.49
N GLN A 305 11.06 2.33 -2.18
CA GLN A 305 11.16 0.97 -1.67
C GLN A 305 9.85 0.49 -1.02
N GLU A 306 8.71 0.82 -1.64
CA GLU A 306 7.39 0.75 -1.00
C GLU A 306 7.00 -0.67 -0.59
N LEU A 307 7.23 -1.66 -1.48
CA LEU A 307 6.79 -3.03 -1.26
C LEU A 307 7.62 -3.77 -0.21
N GLU A 308 8.94 -3.61 -0.25
CA GLU A 308 9.86 -4.20 0.73
C GLU A 308 9.57 -3.61 2.12
N THR A 309 9.44 -2.28 2.18
CA THR A 309 9.08 -1.58 3.42
C THR A 309 7.73 -2.04 3.96
N LEU A 310 6.73 -2.25 3.10
CA LEU A 310 5.40 -2.68 3.49
C LEU A 310 5.43 -4.05 4.19
N GLU A 311 6.02 -5.06 3.57
CA GLU A 311 6.01 -6.43 4.09
C GLU A 311 6.62 -6.50 5.50
N ASP A 312 7.83 -5.97 5.67
CA ASP A 312 8.52 -5.95 6.96
C ASP A 312 7.73 -5.18 8.04
N SER A 313 7.10 -4.08 7.63
CA SER A 313 6.36 -3.23 8.55
C SER A 313 5.08 -3.87 9.04
N LEU A 314 4.39 -4.67 8.22
CA LEU A 314 3.18 -5.38 8.64
C LEU A 314 3.47 -6.34 9.80
N TYR A 315 4.60 -7.05 9.73
CA TYR A 315 5.06 -7.88 10.86
C TYR A 315 5.36 -7.04 12.09
N SER A 316 6.06 -5.92 11.92
CA SER A 316 6.36 -5.01 13.03
C SER A 316 5.11 -4.42 13.67
N CYS A 317 4.10 -4.05 12.87
CA CYS A 317 2.82 -3.54 13.36
C CYS A 317 2.08 -4.62 14.16
N PHE A 318 2.04 -5.85 13.65
CA PHE A 318 1.39 -6.97 14.35
C PHE A 318 2.02 -7.26 15.71
N ASP A 319 3.36 -7.21 15.80
CA ASP A 319 4.07 -7.38 17.05
C ASP A 319 3.71 -6.27 18.06
N CYS A 320 3.53 -5.03 17.58
CA CYS A 320 3.17 -3.88 18.40
C CYS A 320 1.70 -3.86 18.85
N LEU A 321 0.80 -4.68 18.30
CA LEU A 321 -0.61 -4.68 18.72
C LEU A 321 -0.78 -5.26 20.13
N ALA A 322 -1.67 -4.68 20.92
CA ALA A 322 -2.18 -5.28 22.15
C ALA A 322 -3.04 -6.52 21.84
N PRO A 323 -3.25 -7.43 22.81
CA PRO A 323 -4.26 -8.48 22.69
C PRO A 323 -5.63 -7.87 22.32
N GLY A 324 -6.29 -8.42 21.31
CA GLY A 324 -7.56 -7.90 20.79
C GLY A 324 -7.42 -6.66 19.88
N GLY A 325 -6.23 -6.08 19.76
CA GLY A 325 -5.98 -4.91 18.92
C GLY A 325 -6.10 -5.19 17.42
N ARG A 326 -6.35 -4.14 16.63
CA ARG A 326 -6.60 -4.22 15.18
C ARG A 326 -5.56 -3.49 14.34
N LEU A 327 -5.14 -4.13 13.25
CA LEU A 327 -4.38 -3.52 12.17
C LEU A 327 -5.28 -3.39 10.94
N ALA A 328 -5.55 -2.15 10.52
CA ALA A 328 -6.31 -1.83 9.32
C ALA A 328 -5.39 -1.24 8.24
N VAL A 329 -5.47 -1.77 7.01
CA VAL A 329 -4.62 -1.37 5.89
C VAL A 329 -5.47 -1.10 4.65
N ILE A 330 -5.34 0.09 4.07
CA ILE A 330 -5.88 0.44 2.76
C ILE A 330 -4.75 0.33 1.72
N SER A 331 -5.02 -0.41 0.64
CA SER A 331 -4.12 -0.57 -0.51
C SER A 331 -4.77 -0.05 -1.79
N PHE A 332 -3.98 0.51 -2.71
CA PHE A 332 -4.47 1.12 -3.95
C PHE A 332 -4.09 0.35 -5.21
N HIS A 333 -3.19 -0.61 -5.12
CA HIS A 333 -2.89 -1.51 -6.25
C HIS A 333 -2.79 -2.98 -5.84
N SER A 334 -2.69 -3.83 -6.86
CA SER A 334 -2.63 -5.29 -6.76
C SER A 334 -1.42 -5.77 -5.96
N LEU A 335 -0.25 -5.15 -6.15
CA LEU A 335 0.98 -5.54 -5.46
C LEU A 335 0.87 -5.36 -3.94
N GLU A 336 0.46 -4.18 -3.47
CA GLU A 336 0.20 -3.90 -2.05
C GLU A 336 -0.85 -4.86 -1.48
N ASP A 337 -2.02 -4.98 -2.11
CA ASP A 337 -3.11 -5.85 -1.61
C ASP A 337 -2.68 -7.31 -1.48
N ARG A 338 -1.84 -7.78 -2.42
CA ARG A 338 -1.30 -9.13 -2.41
C ARG A 338 -0.36 -9.34 -1.23
N ILE A 339 0.56 -8.41 -0.99
CA ILE A 339 1.47 -8.44 0.17
C ILE A 339 0.65 -8.44 1.47
N VAL A 340 -0.27 -7.48 1.65
CA VAL A 340 -1.11 -7.39 2.85
C VAL A 340 -1.88 -8.70 3.08
N LYS A 341 -2.50 -9.25 2.02
CA LYS A 341 -3.23 -10.52 2.12
C LYS A 341 -2.30 -11.67 2.54
N GLN A 342 -1.15 -11.82 1.89
CA GLN A 342 -0.22 -12.93 2.15
C GLN A 342 0.40 -12.82 3.54
N THR A 343 0.83 -11.64 3.95
CA THR A 343 1.37 -11.40 5.28
C THR A 343 0.31 -11.63 6.35
N PHE A 344 -0.94 -11.19 6.16
CA PHE A 344 -2.02 -11.47 7.12
C PHE A 344 -2.29 -12.97 7.24
N LEU A 345 -2.34 -13.71 6.12
CA LEU A 345 -2.50 -15.17 6.14
C LEU A 345 -1.33 -15.87 6.85
N HIS A 346 -0.10 -15.42 6.61
CA HIS A 346 1.07 -15.93 7.31
C HIS A 346 0.96 -15.67 8.82
N LEU A 347 0.68 -14.42 9.20
CA LEU A 347 0.58 -14.00 10.59
C LEU A 347 -0.44 -14.79 11.38
N VAL A 348 -1.65 -15.02 10.84
CA VAL A 348 -2.69 -15.78 11.57
C VAL A 348 -2.36 -17.26 11.72
N ASN A 349 -1.62 -17.84 10.78
CA ASN A 349 -1.31 -19.28 10.79
C ASN A 349 -0.03 -19.62 11.55
N HIS A 350 1.03 -18.83 11.39
CA HIS A 350 2.37 -19.15 11.88
C HIS A 350 2.87 -18.17 12.96
N GLY A 351 2.26 -16.98 13.05
CA GLY A 351 2.72 -15.92 13.92
C GLY A 351 4.09 -15.36 13.50
N GLY A 352 4.36 -14.11 13.87
CA GLY A 352 5.68 -13.49 13.67
C GLY A 352 6.18 -13.49 12.22
N ARG A 353 7.48 -13.20 12.05
CA ARG A 353 8.18 -13.21 10.76
C ARG A 353 8.64 -14.63 10.38
N PRO A 354 8.65 -14.99 9.09
CA PRO A 354 9.24 -16.26 8.64
C PRO A 354 10.75 -16.30 8.95
N ASN A 355 11.24 -17.44 9.42
CA ASN A 355 12.67 -17.66 9.62
C ASN A 355 13.37 -17.79 8.25
N VAL A 356 14.23 -16.83 7.89
CA VAL A 356 14.98 -16.79 6.62
C VAL A 356 15.92 -18.00 6.44
N ASN A 357 16.19 -18.77 7.50
CA ASN A 357 17.03 -19.96 7.48
C ASN A 357 16.26 -21.28 7.25
N GLN A 358 14.95 -21.26 7.02
CA GLN A 358 14.17 -22.44 6.63
C GLN A 358 13.77 -22.35 5.16
N HIS A 359 14.77 -22.37 4.28
CA HIS A 359 14.59 -22.71 2.87
C HIS A 359 14.99 -24.16 2.66
N GLU A 360 14.27 -25.10 3.29
CA GLU A 360 14.33 -26.51 2.92
C GLU A 360 12.91 -27.03 2.76
N ASP A 361 12.61 -27.40 1.51
CA ASP A 361 11.69 -28.45 1.09
C ASP A 361 10.36 -28.56 1.81
N ASN A 362 9.34 -27.86 1.30
CA ASN A 362 7.95 -28.35 1.30
C ASN A 362 7.12 -27.59 0.27
N ASP A 363 7.35 -27.88 -1.01
CA ASP A 363 6.47 -27.44 -2.11
C ASP A 363 5.30 -28.42 -2.34
N HIS A 364 5.01 -29.31 -1.38
CA HIS A 364 3.90 -30.25 -1.41
C HIS A 364 3.11 -30.22 -0.09
N HIS A 365 1.81 -29.95 -0.22
CA HIS A 365 0.77 -29.99 0.81
C HIS A 365 0.75 -28.87 1.87
N CYS A 366 0.03 -27.78 1.55
CA CYS A 366 -0.74 -27.03 2.57
C CYS A 366 -2.19 -26.88 2.07
N LYS A 367 -2.91 -28.00 2.02
CA LYS A 367 -4.34 -28.01 2.35
C LYS A 367 -4.41 -28.38 3.83
N GLU A 368 -3.98 -27.46 4.69
CA GLU A 368 -4.23 -27.60 6.12
C GLU A 368 -5.49 -26.81 6.46
N ASP A 369 -6.31 -27.44 7.27
CA ASP A 369 -7.73 -27.14 7.47
C ASP A 369 -7.96 -25.71 7.95
N ILE A 370 -8.37 -24.84 7.03
CA ILE A 370 -9.08 -23.61 7.38
C ILE A 370 -10.44 -24.07 7.89
N SER A 371 -10.61 -24.15 9.22
CA SER A 371 -11.92 -24.38 9.80
C SER A 371 -12.80 -23.16 9.51
N GLU A 372 -13.70 -23.30 8.53
CA GLU A 372 -14.84 -22.39 8.34
C GLU A 372 -15.79 -22.58 9.53
N VAL A 373 -15.54 -21.88 10.62
CA VAL A 373 -16.49 -21.81 11.74
C VAL A 373 -17.38 -20.60 11.47
N GLU A 374 -18.60 -20.85 10.97
CA GLU A 374 -19.70 -19.90 11.05
C GLU A 374 -20.11 -19.79 12.52
N VAL A 375 -19.68 -18.73 13.20
CA VAL A 375 -20.17 -18.41 14.54
C VAL A 375 -21.38 -17.50 14.37
N GLU A 376 -22.56 -18.01 14.73
CA GLU A 376 -23.72 -17.16 15.03
C GLU A 376 -23.44 -16.37 16.32
N GLY A 377 -23.34 -15.05 16.20
CA GLY A 377 -23.55 -14.11 17.31
C GLY A 377 -22.32 -13.63 18.08
N ASP A 378 -21.68 -12.56 17.59
CA ASP A 378 -21.43 -11.36 18.40
C ASP A 378 -21.93 -10.15 17.58
N GLY A 379 -22.27 -9.04 18.23
CA GLY A 379 -22.94 -7.88 17.62
C GLY A 379 -22.21 -7.15 16.47
N GLU A 380 -21.09 -7.66 15.95
CA GLU A 380 -20.36 -7.09 14.81
C GLU A 380 -20.87 -7.61 13.45
N THR A 381 -22.13 -7.29 13.10
CA THR A 381 -22.83 -7.72 11.87
C THR A 381 -22.17 -7.28 10.54
N TRP A 382 -21.10 -6.49 10.59
CA TRP A 382 -20.44 -5.92 9.41
C TRP A 382 -19.36 -6.85 8.82
N PHE A 383 -18.61 -7.58 9.65
CA PHE A 383 -17.61 -8.56 9.20
C PHE A 383 -18.24 -9.92 8.94
N LYS A 384 -18.84 -10.07 7.75
CA LYS A 384 -19.60 -11.28 7.37
C LYS A 384 -18.73 -12.53 7.25
N ASP A 385 -17.51 -12.39 6.72
CA ASP A 385 -16.59 -13.51 6.48
C ASP A 385 -15.25 -13.24 7.17
N ARG A 386 -14.93 -14.03 8.21
CA ARG A 386 -13.65 -13.98 8.93
C ARG A 386 -12.78 -15.19 8.57
N VAL A 387 -11.46 -15.06 8.71
CA VAL A 387 -10.52 -16.18 8.63
C VAL A 387 -9.81 -16.26 9.97
N HIS A 388 -10.08 -17.31 10.72
CA HIS A 388 -9.45 -17.56 12.02
C HIS A 388 -8.15 -18.36 11.80
N GLY A 389 -7.12 -17.99 12.53
CA GLY A 389 -5.90 -18.77 12.69
C GLY A 389 -5.45 -18.74 14.15
N MET A 390 -4.46 -19.57 14.47
CA MET A 390 -3.97 -19.74 15.85
C MET A 390 -3.46 -18.43 16.46
N TYR A 391 -2.91 -17.54 15.63
CA TYR A 391 -2.30 -16.30 16.08
C TYR A 391 -3.13 -15.05 15.77
N GLY A 392 -4.36 -15.17 15.29
CA GLY A 392 -5.22 -14.01 15.05
C GLY A 392 -6.35 -14.27 14.07
N THR A 393 -7.12 -13.23 13.80
CA THR A 393 -8.30 -13.31 12.93
C THR A 393 -8.21 -12.25 11.85
N ILE A 394 -8.26 -12.67 10.58
CA ILE A 394 -8.49 -11.75 9.46
C ILE A 394 -9.99 -11.43 9.46
N MET A 395 -10.34 -10.20 9.81
CA MET A 395 -11.74 -9.76 9.89
C MET A 395 -12.37 -9.61 8.49
N THR A 396 -11.53 -9.43 7.46
CA THR A 396 -11.94 -9.24 6.06
C THR A 396 -11.42 -10.37 5.16
N LYS A 397 -12.09 -11.52 5.10
CA LYS A 397 -11.73 -12.64 4.17
C LYS A 397 -11.55 -12.13 2.73
N ARG A 398 -12.43 -11.22 2.32
CA ARG A 398 -12.33 -10.44 1.08
C ARG A 398 -12.09 -8.98 1.44
N PRO A 399 -11.28 -8.24 0.66
CA PRO A 399 -11.06 -6.84 0.93
C PRO A 399 -12.38 -6.06 0.75
N ILE A 400 -12.58 -5.07 1.61
CA ILE A 400 -13.67 -4.12 1.51
C ILE A 400 -13.28 -3.07 0.48
N THR A 401 -14.16 -2.80 -0.48
CA THR A 401 -13.95 -1.77 -1.52
C THR A 401 -15.00 -0.68 -1.44
N PRO A 402 -14.72 0.53 -1.93
CA PRO A 402 -15.68 1.63 -1.86
C PRO A 402 -17.03 1.34 -2.51
N SER A 403 -18.05 2.05 -2.04
CA SER A 403 -19.37 2.07 -2.66
C SER A 403 -19.33 2.77 -4.02
N LEU A 404 -20.33 2.51 -4.89
CA LEU A 404 -20.45 3.25 -6.16
C LEU A 404 -20.61 4.75 -5.95
N GLU A 405 -21.28 5.10 -4.86
CA GLU A 405 -21.50 6.48 -4.47
C GLU A 405 -20.16 7.15 -4.18
N GLU A 406 -19.32 6.54 -3.34
CA GLU A 406 -17.98 7.06 -3.04
C GLU A 406 -17.10 7.17 -4.30
N GLU A 407 -17.12 6.16 -5.17
CA GLU A 407 -16.36 6.21 -6.43
C GLU A 407 -16.77 7.37 -7.35
N THR A 408 -18.01 7.87 -7.21
CA THR A 408 -18.53 8.95 -8.05
C THR A 408 -17.93 10.30 -7.68
N PHE A 409 -17.80 10.60 -6.39
CA PHE A 409 -17.30 11.89 -5.92
C PHE A 409 -15.84 11.85 -5.43
N ASN A 410 -15.28 10.66 -5.15
CA ASN A 410 -13.88 10.45 -4.76
C ASN A 410 -13.18 9.48 -5.73
N PRO A 411 -12.73 9.93 -6.92
CA PRO A 411 -12.12 9.05 -7.91
C PRO A 411 -10.86 8.30 -7.42
N ARG A 412 -10.21 8.77 -6.35
CA ARG A 412 -9.02 8.14 -5.74
C ARG A 412 -9.36 6.82 -5.07
N CYS A 413 -10.59 6.63 -4.59
CA CYS A 413 -10.98 5.42 -3.90
C CYS A 413 -11.18 4.22 -4.84
N ARG A 414 -11.33 4.41 -6.17
CA ARG A 414 -11.71 3.34 -7.13
C ARG A 414 -10.91 2.03 -7.02
N SER A 415 -9.63 2.12 -6.69
CA SER A 415 -8.76 0.95 -6.55
C SER A 415 -8.49 0.53 -5.10
N ALA A 416 -9.04 1.28 -4.14
CA ALA A 416 -8.86 1.07 -2.71
C ALA A 416 -9.42 -0.27 -2.26
N LYS A 417 -8.66 -0.92 -1.38
CA LYS A 417 -8.99 -2.20 -0.76
C LYS A 417 -8.57 -2.13 0.69
N LEU A 418 -9.55 -2.16 1.59
CA LEU A 418 -9.34 -2.22 3.02
C LEU A 418 -9.27 -3.69 3.48
N ARG A 419 -8.23 -4.01 4.25
CA ARG A 419 -8.07 -5.27 4.97
C ARG A 419 -7.85 -5.03 6.44
N VAL A 420 -8.39 -5.90 7.28
CA VAL A 420 -8.30 -5.77 8.74
C VAL A 420 -7.89 -7.11 9.35
N LEU A 421 -6.91 -7.05 10.24
CA LEU A 421 -6.39 -8.15 11.05
C LEU A 421 -6.58 -7.81 12.52
N GLN A 422 -7.04 -8.76 13.32
CA GLN A 422 -7.16 -8.63 14.77
C GLN A 422 -6.24 -9.64 15.48
N LYS A 423 -5.50 -9.16 16.48
CA LYS A 423 -4.68 -10.01 17.36
C LYS A 423 -5.58 -10.75 18.37
N PRO A 424 -5.25 -11.98 18.82
CA PRO A 424 -6.07 -12.72 19.77
C PRO A 424 -6.26 -11.93 21.08
N SER A 425 -7.45 -12.00 21.66
CA SER A 425 -7.80 -11.24 22.88
C SER A 425 -7.28 -11.86 24.18
N GLY A 426 -6.68 -13.06 24.14
CA GLY A 426 -6.16 -13.77 25.32
C GLY A 426 -4.63 -13.78 25.38
N PRO A 427 -4.04 -13.92 26.59
CA PRO A 427 -2.63 -14.28 26.70
C PRO A 427 -2.41 -15.67 26.07
N ARG A 428 -1.22 -15.87 25.51
CA ARG A 428 -0.81 -17.19 24.99
C ARG A 428 -0.73 -18.22 26.10
#